data_AF-A0A2D8XAR7-F1
#
_entry.id   AF-A0A2D8XAR7-F1
#
_cell.length_a   1.000
_cell.length_b   1.000
_cell.length_c   1.000
_cell.angle_alpha   90.00
_cell.angle_beta   90.00
_cell.angle_gamma   90.00
#
_symmetry.space_group_name_H-M   'P 1'
#
loop_
_entity.id
_entity.type
_entity.pdbx_description
1 polymer ?
#
loop_
_entity_poly.entity_id
_entity_poly.type
_entity_poly.pdbx_seq_one_letter_code
_entity_poly.pdbx_strand_id
1 'polypeptide(L)'
;MVSGPQDEFLEMLKAELSDPKYQEELRMVITQRPENYRKKVEAQELGMENIMKTEEGYRQNNKPAPQGAVDAALKRADERMLRESPLLQEKNLKFSGGMLVPDIAKYKKMKAA
;
A
#
# COMPACT_ATOMS: atom_id res chain seq x y z
N MET A 1 22.41 -25.55 8.27
CA MET A 1 21.79 -24.74 9.34
C MET A 1 20.35 -25.22 9.43
N VAL A 2 19.92 -25.73 10.59
CA VAL A 2 18.53 -26.19 10.75
C VAL A 2 17.67 -24.94 10.94
N SER A 3 16.83 -24.62 9.96
CA SER A 3 15.80 -23.60 10.07
C SER A 3 14.93 -23.93 11.29
N GLY A 4 14.82 -23.02 12.24
CA GLY A 4 13.92 -23.25 13.37
C GLY A 4 12.47 -23.31 12.88
N PRO A 5 11.53 -23.87 13.67
CA PRO A 5 10.11 -23.95 13.30
C PRO A 5 9.48 -22.60 12.90
N GLN A 6 10.08 -21.49 13.37
CA GLN A 6 9.66 -20.13 13.05
C GLN A 6 10.12 -19.65 11.67
N ASP A 7 11.35 -20.00 11.26
CA ASP A 7 11.85 -19.63 9.94
C ASP A 7 11.06 -20.41 8.87
N GLU A 8 10.74 -21.69 9.13
CA GLU A 8 9.87 -22.50 8.28
C GLU A 8 8.46 -21.90 8.16
N PHE A 9 7.85 -21.48 9.28
CA PHE A 9 6.55 -20.80 9.26
C PHE A 9 6.58 -19.50 8.44
N LEU A 10 7.64 -18.70 8.56
CA LEU A 10 7.77 -17.44 7.79
C LEU A 10 8.02 -17.69 6.31
N GLU A 11 8.72 -18.77 5.95
CA GLU A 11 8.88 -19.19 4.56
C GLU A 11 7.57 -19.70 3.96
N MET A 12 6.81 -20.51 4.69
CA MET A 12 5.47 -20.92 4.29
C MET A 12 4.54 -19.72 4.10
N LEU A 13 4.55 -18.77 5.04
CA LEU A 13 3.73 -17.58 4.96
C LEU A 13 4.11 -16.70 3.76
N LYS A 14 5.41 -16.57 3.45
CA LYS A 14 5.86 -15.89 2.24
C LYS A 14 5.39 -16.60 0.97
N ALA A 15 5.47 -17.92 0.93
CA ALA A 15 5.03 -18.70 -0.22
C ALA A 15 3.52 -18.53 -0.47
N GLU A 16 2.71 -18.65 0.59
CA GLU A 16 1.26 -18.43 0.54
C GLU A 16 0.92 -17.02 0.07
N LEU A 17 1.56 -16.02 0.68
CA LEU A 17 1.35 -14.62 0.29
C LEU A 17 1.84 -14.32 -1.11
N SER A 18 2.69 -15.15 -1.73
CA SER A 18 3.13 -14.96 -3.12
C SER A 18 2.08 -15.45 -4.13
N ASP A 19 1.00 -16.09 -3.68
CA ASP A 19 -0.13 -16.42 -4.54
C ASP A 19 -0.71 -15.13 -5.16
N PRO A 20 -0.89 -15.08 -6.50
CA PRO A 20 -1.41 -13.90 -7.19
C PRO A 20 -2.74 -13.41 -6.63
N LYS A 21 -3.64 -14.31 -6.23
CA LYS A 21 -4.96 -13.97 -5.71
C LYS A 21 -4.84 -13.24 -4.37
N TYR A 22 -4.03 -13.77 -3.45
CA TYR A 22 -3.80 -13.11 -2.17
C TYR A 22 -3.06 -11.79 -2.33
N GLN A 23 -2.08 -11.71 -3.24
CA GLN A 23 -1.42 -10.44 -3.54
C GLN A 23 -2.40 -9.37 -4.04
N GLU A 24 -3.33 -9.74 -4.92
CA GLU A 24 -4.34 -8.82 -5.43
C GLU A 24 -5.25 -8.31 -4.31
N GLU A 25 -5.79 -9.22 -3.49
CA GLU A 25 -6.64 -8.87 -2.35
C GLU A 25 -5.91 -7.97 -1.35
N LEU A 26 -4.66 -8.31 -1.00
CA LEU A 26 -3.84 -7.52 -0.09
C LEU A 26 -3.55 -6.13 -0.65
N ARG A 27 -3.19 -6.05 -1.93
CA ARG A 27 -2.92 -4.77 -2.60
C ARG A 27 -4.15 -3.90 -2.56
N MET A 28 -5.32 -4.43 -2.91
CA MET A 28 -6.58 -3.70 -2.86
C MET A 28 -6.88 -3.18 -1.45
N VAL A 29 -6.70 -4.02 -0.42
CA VAL A 29 -6.95 -3.60 0.97
C VAL A 29 -5.96 -2.52 1.41
N ILE A 30 -4.66 -2.69 1.15
CA ILE A 30 -3.62 -1.75 1.55
C ILE A 30 -3.76 -0.41 0.81
N THR A 31 -4.09 -0.42 -0.49
CA THR A 31 -4.23 0.83 -1.26
C THR A 31 -5.48 1.60 -0.88
N GLN A 32 -6.54 0.93 -0.44
CA GLN A 32 -7.80 1.60 -0.07
C GLN A 32 -7.93 1.91 1.41
N ARG A 33 -7.15 1.27 2.29
CA ARG A 33 -7.27 1.43 3.76
C ARG A 33 -5.95 1.79 4.46
N PRO A 34 -6.01 2.59 5.54
CA PRO A 34 -7.22 3.21 6.11
C PRO A 34 -7.69 4.41 5.28
N GLU A 35 -9.00 4.55 5.10
CA GLU A 35 -9.61 5.53 4.17
C GLU A 35 -9.17 6.97 4.43
N ASN A 36 -9.07 7.36 5.71
CA ASN A 36 -8.65 8.71 6.08
C ASN A 36 -7.20 9.00 5.66
N TYR A 37 -6.32 8.01 5.77
CA TYR A 37 -4.94 8.15 5.30
C TYR A 37 -4.89 8.16 3.78
N ARG A 38 -5.64 7.26 3.12
CA ARG A 38 -5.78 7.24 1.67
C ARG A 38 -6.23 8.59 1.12
N LYS A 39 -7.29 9.19 1.66
CA LYS A 39 -7.77 10.52 1.24
C LYS A 39 -6.71 11.60 1.38
N LYS A 40 -5.89 11.55 2.44
CA LYS A 40 -4.76 12.50 2.62
C LYS A 40 -3.70 12.32 1.55
N VAL A 41 -3.30 11.09 1.26
CA VAL A 41 -2.31 10.79 0.22
C VAL A 41 -2.83 11.20 -1.15
N GLU A 42 -4.08 10.84 -1.50
CA GLU A 42 -4.71 11.27 -2.76
C GLU A 42 -4.70 12.80 -2.90
N ALA A 43 -5.12 13.53 -1.87
CA ALA A 43 -5.15 14.99 -1.91
C ALA A 43 -3.75 15.60 -2.09
N GLN A 44 -2.72 15.01 -1.50
CA GLN A 44 -1.33 15.44 -1.70
C GLN A 44 -0.87 15.22 -3.14
N GLU A 45 -1.09 14.03 -3.69
CA GLU A 45 -0.66 13.68 -5.05
C GLU A 45 -1.41 14.47 -6.13
N LEU A 46 -2.71 14.70 -5.93
CA LEU A 46 -3.53 15.54 -6.81
C LEU A 46 -3.13 17.02 -6.69
N GLY A 47 -2.82 17.48 -5.47
CA GLY A 47 -2.38 18.85 -5.21
C GLY A 47 -1.09 19.22 -5.93
N MET A 48 -0.17 18.27 -6.14
CA MET A 48 1.06 18.49 -6.93
C MET A 48 0.78 18.87 -8.38
N GLU A 49 -0.35 18.41 -8.94
CA GLU A 49 -0.79 18.71 -10.30
C GLU A 49 -1.80 19.89 -10.34
N ASN A 50 -2.03 20.56 -9.21
CA ASN A 50 -3.09 21.55 -9.02
C ASN A 50 -4.50 21.00 -9.30
N ILE A 51 -4.70 19.70 -9.06
CA ILE A 51 -5.99 19.02 -9.23
C ILE A 51 -6.70 18.96 -7.88
N MET A 52 -7.98 19.31 -7.88
CA MET A 52 -8.86 19.18 -6.72
C MET A 52 -9.98 18.19 -7.00
N LYS A 53 -10.27 17.35 -6.01
CA LYS A 53 -11.44 16.47 -6.02
C LYS A 53 -12.67 17.27 -5.56
N THR A 54 -13.71 17.27 -6.38
CA THR A 54 -14.99 17.95 -6.16
C THR A 54 -16.14 16.94 -6.27
N GLU A 55 -17.37 17.34 -5.95
CA GLU A 55 -18.55 16.47 -6.10
C GLU A 55 -18.79 16.06 -7.56
N GLU A 56 -18.44 16.94 -8.51
CA GLU A 56 -18.57 16.70 -9.95
C GLU A 56 -17.37 15.93 -10.56
N GLY A 57 -16.40 15.54 -9.74
CA GLY A 57 -15.17 14.85 -10.19
C GLY A 57 -13.90 15.69 -9.98
N TYR A 58 -12.91 15.54 -10.86
CA TYR A 58 -11.60 16.18 -10.71
C TYR A 58 -11.51 17.46 -11.54
N ARG A 59 -11.06 18.55 -10.92
CA ARG A 59 -10.91 19.86 -11.57
C ARG A 59 -9.49 20.42 -11.43
N GLN A 60 -9.03 21.09 -12.47
CA GLN A 60 -7.78 21.84 -12.52
C GLN A 60 -8.10 23.25 -13.05
N ASN A 61 -7.79 24.30 -12.29
CA ASN A 61 -8.06 25.70 -12.68
C ASN A 61 -9.50 25.97 -13.16
N ASN A 62 -10.50 25.50 -12.39
CA ASN A 62 -11.94 25.62 -12.70
C ASN A 62 -12.41 24.88 -13.97
N LYS A 63 -11.57 24.06 -14.60
CA LYS A 63 -11.93 23.19 -15.73
C LYS A 63 -11.83 21.71 -15.31
N PRO A 64 -12.48 20.78 -16.03
CA PRO A 64 -12.24 19.36 -15.84
C PRO A 64 -10.74 19.05 -15.97
N ALA A 65 -10.20 18.29 -15.02
CA ALA A 65 -8.80 17.88 -15.06
C ALA A 65 -8.55 16.88 -16.21
N PRO A 66 -7.39 16.92 -16.88
CA PRO A 66 -7.05 15.90 -17.86
C PRO A 66 -7.02 14.51 -17.21
N GLN A 67 -7.73 13.55 -17.78
CA GLN A 67 -7.85 12.20 -17.19
C GLN A 67 -6.49 11.55 -16.93
N GLY A 68 -5.54 11.68 -17.88
CA GLY A 68 -4.18 11.14 -17.71
C GLY A 68 -3.41 11.73 -16.53
N ALA A 69 -3.67 12.99 -16.16
CA ALA A 69 -3.06 13.62 -15.00
C ALA A 69 -3.69 13.11 -13.68
N VAL A 70 -5.01 12.91 -13.69
CA VAL A 70 -5.74 12.29 -12.57
C VAL A 70 -5.24 10.86 -12.35
N ASP A 71 -5.19 10.05 -13.40
CA ASP A 71 -4.76 8.65 -13.33
C ASP A 71 -3.32 8.53 -12.84
N ALA A 72 -2.43 9.39 -13.32
CA ALA A 72 -1.04 9.44 -12.85
C ALA A 72 -0.96 9.78 -11.35
N ALA A 73 -1.73 10.76 -10.88
CA ALA A 73 -1.76 11.14 -9.46
C ALA A 73 -2.33 10.01 -8.58
N LEU A 74 -3.42 9.37 -9.01
CA LEU A 74 -4.02 8.25 -8.28
C LEU A 74 -3.09 7.02 -8.24
N LYS A 75 -2.37 6.74 -9.33
CA LYS A 75 -1.36 5.69 -9.36
C LYS A 75 -0.22 5.96 -8.38
N ARG A 76 0.29 7.21 -8.32
CA ARG A 76 1.29 7.59 -7.31
C ARG A 76 0.75 7.44 -5.89
N ALA A 77 -0.52 7.78 -5.67
CA ALA A 77 -1.15 7.60 -4.38
C ALA A 77 -1.21 6.10 -4.00
N ASP A 78 -1.51 5.20 -4.94
CA ASP A 78 -1.50 3.75 -4.70
C ASP A 78 -0.10 3.24 -4.35
N GLU A 79 0.91 3.68 -5.11
CA GLU A 79 2.31 3.33 -4.84
C GLU A 79 2.77 3.80 -3.47
N ARG A 80 2.35 5.00 -3.03
CA ARG A 80 2.61 5.51 -1.68
C ARG A 80 1.88 4.71 -0.62
N MET A 81 0.61 4.36 -0.82
CA MET A 81 -0.11 3.51 0.13
C MET A 81 0.57 2.15 0.33
N LEU A 82 1.09 1.54 -0.74
CA LEU A 82 1.84 0.29 -0.63
C LEU A 82 3.13 0.40 0.18
N ARG A 83 3.67 1.61 0.38
CA ARG A 83 4.93 1.85 1.13
C ARG A 83 4.70 2.45 2.51
N GLU A 84 3.69 3.30 2.64
CA GLU A 84 3.50 4.20 3.78
C GLU A 84 2.22 3.90 4.57
N SER A 85 1.31 3.05 4.07
CA SER A 85 0.04 2.78 4.75
C SER A 85 0.29 2.30 6.19
N PRO A 86 -0.37 2.92 7.20
CA PRO A 86 -0.30 2.46 8.58
C PRO A 86 -0.68 0.98 8.75
N LEU A 87 -1.54 0.47 7.85
CA LEU A 87 -2.00 -0.91 7.87
C LEU A 87 -0.86 -1.91 7.60
N LEU A 88 0.19 -1.50 6.88
CA LEU A 88 1.40 -2.31 6.70
C LEU A 88 2.07 -2.58 8.06
N GLN A 89 2.16 -1.55 8.89
CA GLN A 89 2.79 -1.69 10.20
C GLN A 89 1.93 -2.53 11.14
N GLU A 90 0.61 -2.33 11.14
CA GLU A 90 -0.34 -3.07 11.96
C GLU A 90 -0.35 -4.56 11.61
N LYS A 91 -0.26 -4.89 10.32
CA LYS A 91 -0.27 -6.28 9.84
C LYS A 91 1.12 -6.89 9.72
N ASN A 92 2.17 -6.21 10.17
CA ASN A 92 3.57 -6.64 10.04
C ASN A 92 3.93 -7.02 8.59
N LEU A 93 3.47 -6.23 7.63
CA LEU A 93 3.76 -6.37 6.21
C LEU A 93 4.74 -5.28 5.77
N LYS A 94 5.47 -5.57 4.70
CA LYS A 94 6.28 -4.59 3.97
C LYS A 94 6.17 -4.83 2.48
N PHE A 95 6.34 -3.77 1.70
CA PHE A 95 6.43 -3.86 0.25
C PHE A 95 7.88 -4.06 -0.18
N SER A 96 8.18 -5.18 -0.83
CA SER A 96 9.53 -5.56 -1.24
C SER A 96 9.48 -6.36 -2.54
N GLY A 97 10.34 -6.02 -3.51
CA GLY A 97 10.40 -6.75 -4.79
C GLY A 97 9.08 -6.75 -5.57
N GLY A 98 8.25 -5.72 -5.39
CA GLY A 98 6.93 -5.65 -6.03
C GLY A 98 5.87 -6.51 -5.35
N MET A 99 6.09 -7.01 -4.13
CA MET A 99 5.10 -7.83 -3.40
C MET A 99 4.94 -7.34 -1.97
N LEU A 100 3.76 -7.57 -1.40
CA LEU A 100 3.51 -7.42 0.03
C LEU A 100 3.94 -8.71 0.73
N VAL A 101 4.96 -8.62 1.58
CA VAL A 101 5.55 -9.77 2.27
C VAL A 101 5.62 -9.50 3.77
N PRO A 102 5.72 -10.55 4.61
CA PRO A 102 5.91 -10.39 6.04
C PRO A 102 7.20 -9.63 6.37
N ASP A 103 7.13 -8.70 7.32
CA ASP A 103 8.29 -8.00 7.86
C ASP A 103 8.97 -8.83 8.95
N ILE A 104 9.85 -9.74 8.50
CA ILE A 104 10.59 -10.67 9.37
C ILE A 104 11.35 -9.94 10.49
N ALA A 105 11.87 -8.74 10.24
CA ALA A 105 12.62 -7.99 11.24
C ALA A 105 11.73 -7.57 12.42
N LYS A 106 10.47 -7.19 12.15
CA LYS A 106 9.48 -6.90 13.19
C LYS A 106 9.03 -8.15 13.92
N TYR A 107 8.75 -9.24 13.20
CA TYR A 107 8.38 -10.52 13.81
C TYR A 107 9.44 -11.03 14.80
N LYS A 108 10.73 -10.87 14.49
CA LYS A 108 11.82 -11.26 15.38
C LYS A 108 11.94 -10.34 16.61
N LYS A 109 11.60 -9.05 16.50
CA LYS A 109 11.64 -8.07 17.60
C LYS A 109 10.47 -8.21 18.59
N MET A 110 9.25 -8.52 18.14
CA MET A 110 8.08 -8.68 19.02
C MET A 110 8.21 -9.84 20.02
N LYS A 111 9.14 -10.78 19.81
CA LYS A 111 9.41 -11.89 20.74
C LYS A 111 10.49 -11.56 21.78
N ALA A 112 11.30 -10.53 21.54
CA ALA A 112 12.38 -10.12 22.44
C ALA A 112 11.91 -9.15 23.55
N ALA A 113 10.66 -8.72 23.49
CA ALA A 113 9.96 -7.91 24.48
C ALA A 113 8.94 -8.78 25.21
#